data_AF-X1QCD1-F1
#
_entry.id   AF-X1QCD1-F1
#
_cell.length_a   1.000
_cell.length_b   1.000
_cell.length_c   1.000
_cell.angle_alpha   90.00
_cell.angle_beta   90.00
_cell.angle_gamma   90.00
#
_symmetry.space_group_name_H-M   'P 1'
#
loop_
_entity.id
_entity.type
_entity.pdbx_description
1 polymer ?
#
loop_
_entity_poly.entity_id
_entity_poly.type
_entity_poly.pdbx_seq_one_letter_code
_entity_poly.pdbx_strand_id
1 'polypeptide(L)'
;PEPQKEGASEEKSTSTIQEPAKAAKTVASACVPCALGHFSTSAGLLNEIARFKEEGITSDEILDRIAKVQEEQNALERVDLTRENIQSLPPWEKELAEDALSQSRKLRHSLESFTSIKQLEQAAADTSSFYRELNRKWFKGRFAHLGPEKAQRIADEVGKLGPEDKERVKKRAAELIESA
;
A
#
# COMPACT_ATOMS: atom_id res chain seq x y z
N PRO A 1 -26.61 -64.31 30.12
CA PRO A 1 -27.71 -63.65 30.84
C PRO A 1 -27.25 -62.28 31.35
N GLU A 2 -27.70 -61.21 30.71
CA GLU A 2 -27.62 -59.87 31.28
C GLU A 2 -28.36 -59.82 32.61
N PRO A 3 -27.93 -58.91 33.51
CA PRO A 3 -28.86 -57.81 33.78
C PRO A 3 -28.17 -56.44 33.91
N GLN A 4 -28.82 -55.44 33.33
CA GLN A 4 -28.65 -54.03 33.64
C GLN A 4 -29.26 -53.70 35.02
N LYS A 5 -28.64 -52.78 35.76
CA LYS A 5 -29.36 -51.78 36.57
C LYS A 5 -28.46 -50.59 36.95
N GLU A 6 -29.09 -49.42 36.90
CA GLU A 6 -28.58 -48.07 36.99
C GLU A 6 -27.94 -47.71 38.34
N GLY A 7 -27.00 -46.76 38.30
CA GLY A 7 -26.48 -46.02 39.45
C GLY A 7 -25.76 -44.76 38.97
N ALA A 8 -26.15 -43.62 39.51
CA ALA A 8 -25.90 -42.26 39.01
C ALA A 8 -24.60 -41.61 39.50
N SER A 9 -24.25 -40.48 38.84
CA SER A 9 -23.34 -39.39 39.26
C SER A 9 -21.83 -39.72 39.21
N GLU A 10 -20.92 -38.90 38.68
CA GLU A 10 -20.87 -37.45 38.48
C GLU A 10 -20.13 -37.11 37.17
N GLU A 11 -20.75 -36.31 36.29
CA GLU A 11 -20.04 -35.62 35.21
C GLU A 11 -19.18 -34.50 35.81
N LYS A 12 -17.87 -34.72 35.87
CA LYS A 12 -16.92 -33.64 36.14
C LYS A 12 -16.83 -32.77 34.87
N SER A 13 -17.69 -31.76 34.82
CA SER A 13 -17.66 -30.67 33.84
C SER A 13 -16.28 -30.01 33.86
N THR A 14 -15.45 -30.32 32.87
CA THR A 14 -14.24 -29.57 32.58
C THR A 14 -14.66 -28.21 32.04
N SER A 15 -14.75 -27.24 32.95
CA SER A 15 -14.91 -25.82 32.61
C SER A 15 -13.71 -25.38 31.79
N THR A 16 -13.86 -25.40 30.46
CA THR A 16 -12.95 -24.72 29.55
C THR A 16 -13.06 -23.23 29.83
N ILE A 17 -12.13 -22.72 30.62
CA ILE A 17 -11.88 -21.29 30.76
C ILE A 17 -11.57 -20.78 29.35
N GLN A 18 -12.55 -20.12 28.73
CA GLN A 18 -12.30 -19.35 27.52
C GLN A 18 -11.39 -18.19 27.93
N GLU A 19 -10.10 -18.31 27.60
CA GLU A 19 -9.23 -17.14 27.54
C GLU A 19 -9.94 -16.09 26.68
N PRO A 20 -10.07 -14.83 27.12
CA PRO A 20 -10.57 -13.78 26.27
C PRO A 20 -9.64 -13.74 25.05
N ALA A 21 -10.23 -13.93 23.87
CA ALA A 21 -9.54 -13.85 22.60
C ALA A 21 -8.58 -12.67 22.65
N LYS A 22 -7.27 -12.97 22.67
CA LYS A 22 -6.22 -11.96 22.49
C LYS A 22 -6.66 -11.14 21.30
N ALA A 23 -6.97 -9.86 21.54
CA ALA A 23 -7.23 -8.90 20.49
C ALA A 23 -6.10 -9.10 19.47
N ALA A 24 -6.46 -9.63 18.30
CA ALA A 24 -5.50 -9.86 17.24
C ALA A 24 -4.78 -8.52 17.07
N LYS A 25 -3.48 -8.50 17.32
CA LYS A 25 -2.68 -7.32 17.05
C LYS A 25 -2.81 -7.09 15.55
N THR A 26 -3.67 -6.14 15.18
CA THR A 26 -3.92 -5.72 13.82
C THR A 26 -2.72 -4.94 13.32
N VAL A 27 -1.59 -5.62 13.17
CA VAL A 27 -0.56 -5.17 12.25
C VAL A 27 -0.90 -5.88 10.94
N ALA A 28 -1.89 -5.35 10.24
CA ALA A 28 -2.22 -5.79 8.89
C ALA A 28 -1.03 -5.43 8.00
N SER A 29 -0.12 -6.38 7.83
CA SER A 29 1.08 -6.30 6.96
C SER A 29 0.70 -6.49 5.49
N ALA A 30 -0.34 -5.78 5.08
CA ALA A 30 -1.14 -6.03 3.90
C ALA A 30 -1.85 -4.74 3.56
N CYS A 31 -1.20 -3.78 2.90
CA CYS A 31 -1.81 -2.47 2.82
C CYS A 31 -1.47 -1.70 1.54
N VAL A 32 -2.46 -0.98 1.05
CA VAL A 32 -2.30 0.08 0.04
C VAL A 32 -1.16 1.04 0.42
N PRO A 33 -0.91 1.38 1.71
CA PRO A 33 0.30 2.11 2.09
C PRO A 33 1.64 1.43 1.75
N CYS A 34 1.78 0.11 1.87
CA CYS A 34 2.98 -0.60 1.42
C CYS A 34 3.12 -0.45 -0.10
N ALA A 35 2.03 -0.61 -0.85
CA ALA A 35 2.02 -0.37 -2.29
C ALA A 35 2.49 1.05 -2.65
N LEU A 36 2.03 2.08 -1.91
CA LEU A 36 2.53 3.45 -2.08
C LEU A 36 4.05 3.55 -1.87
N GLY A 37 4.57 2.88 -0.83
CA GLY A 37 6.01 2.82 -0.57
C GLY A 37 6.79 2.20 -1.72
N HIS A 38 6.41 0.99 -2.13
CA HIS A 38 7.06 0.26 -3.23
C HIS A 38 7.01 1.04 -4.55
N PHE A 39 5.86 1.61 -4.91
CA PHE A 39 5.75 2.43 -6.13
C PHE A 39 6.51 3.76 -6.04
N SER A 40 6.59 4.38 -4.85
CA SER A 40 7.41 5.59 -4.65
C SER A 40 8.90 5.27 -4.83
N THR A 41 9.40 4.21 -4.21
CA THR A 41 10.78 3.75 -4.36
C THR A 41 11.10 3.41 -5.81
N SER A 42 10.22 2.65 -6.45
CA SER A 42 10.37 2.22 -7.85
C SER A 42 10.39 3.41 -8.81
N ALA A 43 9.48 4.37 -8.63
CA ALA A 43 9.49 5.61 -9.40
C ALA A 43 10.80 6.38 -9.21
N GLY A 44 11.32 6.48 -7.99
CA GLY A 44 12.61 7.12 -7.71
C GLY A 44 13.76 6.43 -8.44
N LEU A 45 13.89 5.11 -8.30
CA LEU A 45 14.93 4.32 -8.94
C LEU A 45 14.90 4.44 -10.46
N LEU A 46 13.72 4.35 -11.08
CA LEU A 46 13.57 4.46 -12.53
C LEU A 46 13.86 5.87 -13.05
N ASN A 47 13.49 6.93 -12.32
CA ASN A 47 13.83 8.30 -12.73
C ASN A 47 15.34 8.55 -12.65
N GLU A 48 16.04 7.92 -11.71
CA GLU A 48 17.49 8.06 -11.57
C GLU A 48 18.27 7.43 -12.73
N ILE A 49 17.70 6.43 -13.43
CA ILE A 49 18.30 5.84 -14.64
C ILE A 49 18.61 6.91 -15.70
N ALA A 50 17.81 7.99 -15.78
CA ALA A 50 18.01 9.07 -16.74
C ALA A 50 19.38 9.76 -16.59
N ARG A 51 20.04 9.67 -15.42
CA ARG A 51 21.40 10.20 -15.20
C ARG A 51 22.48 9.36 -15.89
N PHE A 52 22.19 8.09 -16.17
CA PHE A 52 23.14 7.11 -16.71
C PHE A 52 22.85 6.74 -18.16
N LYS A 53 21.88 7.40 -18.81
CA LYS A 53 21.43 7.06 -20.17
C LYS A 53 22.54 7.05 -21.23
N GLU A 54 23.55 7.92 -21.08
CA GLU A 54 24.68 8.03 -22.01
C GLU A 54 25.66 6.84 -21.88
N GLU A 55 25.62 6.12 -20.77
CA GLU A 55 26.41 4.90 -20.55
C GLU A 55 25.82 3.68 -21.25
N GLY A 56 24.59 3.81 -21.77
CA GLY A 56 23.89 2.77 -22.50
C GLY A 56 23.12 1.80 -21.59
N ILE A 57 22.23 1.04 -22.22
CA ILE A 57 21.27 0.15 -21.53
C ILE A 57 21.90 -0.98 -20.71
N THR A 58 23.16 -1.31 -21.00
CA THR A 58 23.92 -2.36 -20.30
C THR A 58 24.83 -1.81 -19.21
N SER A 59 24.69 -0.53 -18.82
CA SER A 59 25.41 0.03 -17.67
C SER A 59 25.05 -0.74 -16.41
N ASP A 60 26.05 -1.14 -15.63
CA ASP A 60 25.86 -1.86 -14.36
C ASP A 60 24.93 -1.09 -13.42
N GLU A 61 25.04 0.25 -13.38
CA GLU A 61 24.19 1.10 -12.55
C GLU A 61 22.72 1.06 -12.99
N ILE A 62 22.45 0.97 -14.29
CA ILE A 62 21.09 0.80 -14.81
C ILE A 62 20.55 -0.59 -14.46
N LEU A 63 21.35 -1.63 -14.68
CA LEU A 63 20.96 -3.01 -14.41
C LEU A 63 20.69 -3.24 -12.91
N ASP A 64 21.54 -2.70 -12.03
CA ASP A 64 21.37 -2.79 -10.57
C ASP A 64 20.10 -2.07 -10.09
N ARG A 65 19.77 -0.92 -10.70
CA ARG A 65 18.52 -0.21 -10.39
C ARG A 65 17.30 -0.98 -10.85
N ILE A 66 17.35 -1.57 -12.04
CA ILE A 66 16.27 -2.41 -12.55
C ILE A 66 16.07 -3.62 -11.64
N ALA A 67 17.14 -4.29 -11.22
CA ALA A 67 17.09 -5.40 -10.27
C ALA A 67 16.39 -4.98 -8.96
N LYS A 68 16.74 -3.82 -8.39
CA LYS A 68 16.07 -3.28 -7.19
C LYS A 68 14.59 -3.00 -7.43
N VAL A 69 14.21 -2.42 -8.58
CA VAL A 69 12.79 -2.19 -8.90
C VAL A 69 12.03 -3.52 -9.00
N GLN A 70 12.65 -4.55 -9.56
CA GLN A 70 12.07 -5.90 -9.61
C GLN A 70 11.93 -6.51 -8.22
N GLU A 71 12.89 -6.32 -7.32
CA GLU A 71 12.79 -6.74 -5.91
C GLU A 71 11.62 -6.05 -5.20
N GLU A 72 11.43 -4.75 -5.40
CA GLU A 72 10.29 -3.99 -4.86
C GLU A 72 8.95 -4.56 -5.38
N GLN A 73 8.85 -4.87 -6.69
CA GLN A 73 7.62 -5.47 -7.24
C GLN A 73 7.38 -6.88 -6.71
N ASN A 74 8.45 -7.68 -6.54
CA ASN A 74 8.35 -9.03 -5.99
C ASN A 74 7.90 -9.03 -4.53
N ALA A 75 8.45 -8.11 -3.71
CA ALA A 75 8.02 -7.93 -2.34
C ALA A 75 6.54 -7.54 -2.29
N LEU A 76 6.16 -6.53 -3.07
CA LEU A 76 4.78 -6.06 -3.16
C LEU A 76 3.81 -7.19 -3.55
N GLU A 77 4.14 -7.97 -4.59
CA GLU A 77 3.27 -9.05 -5.09
C GLU A 77 3.16 -10.26 -4.16
N ARG A 78 4.25 -10.61 -3.48
CA ARG A 78 4.36 -11.91 -2.77
C ARG A 78 4.23 -11.78 -1.26
N VAL A 79 4.38 -10.57 -0.73
CA VAL A 79 4.34 -10.30 0.71
C VAL A 79 3.17 -9.38 1.05
N ASP A 80 3.08 -8.21 0.43
CA ASP A 80 2.10 -7.21 0.83
C ASP A 80 0.72 -7.42 0.21
N LEU A 81 0.66 -7.70 -1.10
CA LEU A 81 -0.59 -7.84 -1.87
C LEU A 81 -0.94 -9.30 -2.18
N THR A 82 -0.69 -10.21 -1.23
CA THR A 82 -1.18 -11.59 -1.35
C THR A 82 -2.71 -11.62 -1.40
N ARG A 83 -3.27 -12.74 -1.88
CA ARG A 83 -4.73 -12.89 -1.97
C ARG A 83 -5.39 -12.78 -0.59
N GLU A 84 -4.80 -13.42 0.41
CA GLU A 84 -5.29 -13.43 1.79
C GLU A 84 -5.28 -12.02 2.36
N ASN A 85 -4.21 -11.28 2.10
CA ASN A 85 -4.02 -9.89 2.49
C ASN A 85 -5.08 -8.98 1.87
N ILE A 86 -5.28 -9.04 0.54
CA ILE A 86 -6.32 -8.25 -0.15
C ILE A 86 -7.71 -8.59 0.37
N GLN A 87 -8.02 -9.86 0.62
CA GLN A 87 -9.32 -10.26 1.15
C GLN A 87 -9.62 -9.68 2.54
N SER A 88 -8.58 -9.47 3.35
CA SER A 88 -8.67 -8.90 4.69
C SER A 88 -8.83 -7.36 4.72
N LEU A 89 -8.61 -6.68 3.59
CA LEU A 89 -8.71 -5.22 3.52
C LEU A 89 -10.14 -4.71 3.73
N PRO A 90 -10.30 -3.46 4.21
CA PRO A 90 -11.58 -2.75 4.13
C PRO A 90 -12.11 -2.73 2.68
N PRO A 91 -13.43 -2.83 2.45
CA PRO A 91 -14.00 -2.88 1.10
C PRO A 91 -13.53 -1.75 0.17
N TRP A 92 -13.34 -0.54 0.69
CA TRP A 92 -12.90 0.62 -0.09
C TRP A 92 -11.41 0.58 -0.50
N GLU A 93 -10.58 -0.22 0.18
CA GLU A 93 -9.16 -0.38 -0.15
C GLU A 93 -8.90 -1.55 -1.12
N LYS A 94 -9.85 -2.48 -1.26
CA LYS A 94 -9.68 -3.69 -2.10
C LYS A 94 -9.40 -3.35 -3.56
N GLU A 95 -10.20 -2.46 -4.14
CA GLU A 95 -10.03 -2.03 -5.53
C GLU A 95 -8.66 -1.36 -5.75
N LEU A 96 -8.21 -0.51 -4.80
CA LEU A 96 -6.90 0.12 -4.87
C LEU A 96 -5.76 -0.89 -4.80
N ALA A 97 -5.91 -1.94 -3.99
CA ALA A 97 -4.92 -3.00 -3.86
C ALA A 97 -4.88 -3.90 -5.11
N GLU A 98 -6.04 -4.21 -5.72
CA GLU A 98 -6.11 -4.96 -6.97
C GLU A 98 -5.50 -4.18 -8.14
N ASP A 99 -5.79 -2.88 -8.25
CA ASP A 99 -5.16 -1.98 -9.22
C ASP A 99 -3.64 -1.96 -9.04
N ALA A 100 -3.16 -1.80 -7.80
CA ALA A 100 -1.74 -1.81 -7.47
C ALA A 100 -1.06 -3.14 -7.84
N LEU A 101 -1.70 -4.26 -7.55
CA LEU A 101 -1.20 -5.59 -7.91
C LEU A 101 -1.10 -5.79 -9.43
N SER A 102 -2.11 -5.32 -10.16
CA SER A 102 -2.13 -5.35 -11.63
C SER A 102 -0.98 -4.52 -12.22
N GLN A 103 -0.79 -3.30 -11.71
CA GLN A 103 0.29 -2.41 -12.18
C GLN A 103 1.67 -2.91 -11.81
N SER A 104 1.84 -3.53 -10.64
CA SER A 104 3.12 -4.15 -10.24
C SER A 104 3.54 -5.21 -11.25
N ARG A 105 2.63 -6.12 -11.61
CA ARG A 105 2.88 -7.18 -12.60
C ARG A 105 3.20 -6.61 -13.98
N LYS A 106 2.47 -5.57 -14.39
CA LYS A 106 2.73 -4.87 -15.66
C LYS A 106 4.14 -4.28 -15.67
N LEU A 107 4.54 -3.60 -14.60
CA LEU A 107 5.88 -3.02 -14.48
C LEU A 107 6.95 -4.12 -14.50
N ARG A 108 6.81 -5.17 -13.68
CA ARG A 108 7.76 -6.28 -13.63
C ARG A 108 7.96 -6.92 -15.00
N HIS A 109 6.88 -7.24 -15.72
CA HIS A 109 6.98 -7.78 -17.08
C HIS A 109 7.63 -6.80 -18.06
N SER A 110 7.32 -5.49 -17.97
CA SER A 110 7.97 -4.48 -18.81
C SER A 110 9.48 -4.41 -18.60
N LEU A 111 9.94 -4.64 -17.36
CA LEU A 111 11.36 -4.65 -16.99
C LEU A 111 12.07 -5.98 -17.29
N GLU A 112 11.33 -7.05 -17.58
CA GLU A 112 11.92 -8.31 -18.07
C GLU A 112 12.18 -8.26 -19.59
N SER A 113 11.51 -7.35 -20.33
CA SER A 113 11.55 -7.29 -21.80
C SER A 113 12.02 -5.96 -22.39
N PHE A 114 12.67 -5.10 -21.59
CA PHE A 114 13.18 -3.81 -22.10
C PHE A 114 14.40 -4.03 -23.01
N THR A 115 14.48 -3.22 -24.06
CA THR A 115 15.54 -3.24 -25.08
C THR A 115 16.06 -1.85 -25.41
N SER A 116 15.51 -0.80 -24.80
CA SER A 116 15.95 0.58 -24.99
C SER A 116 15.80 1.45 -23.74
N ILE A 117 16.64 2.47 -23.62
CA ILE A 117 16.51 3.51 -22.57
C ILE A 117 15.13 4.17 -22.63
N LYS A 118 14.59 4.39 -23.83
CA LYS A 118 13.25 4.98 -24.02
C LYS A 118 12.15 4.18 -23.32
N GLN A 119 12.25 2.85 -23.30
CA GLN A 119 11.29 2.02 -22.55
C GLN A 119 11.43 2.18 -21.05
N LEU A 120 12.67 2.35 -20.55
CA LEU A 120 12.91 2.63 -19.13
C LEU A 120 12.39 4.02 -18.73
N GLU A 121 12.56 5.03 -19.58
CA GLU A 121 11.97 6.36 -19.39
C GLU A 121 10.44 6.30 -19.38
N GLN A 122 9.83 5.53 -20.28
CA GLN A 122 8.38 5.31 -20.27
C GLN A 122 7.93 4.60 -18.99
N ALA A 123 8.66 3.56 -18.56
CA ALA A 123 8.37 2.86 -17.30
C ALA A 123 8.47 3.82 -16.11
N ALA A 124 9.46 4.72 -16.09
CA ALA A 124 9.59 5.75 -15.05
C ALA A 124 8.38 6.69 -15.04
N ALA A 125 7.95 7.17 -16.21
CA ALA A 125 6.82 8.06 -16.35
C ALA A 125 5.50 7.39 -15.92
N ASP A 126 5.25 6.16 -16.39
CA ASP A 126 4.07 5.37 -16.06
C ASP A 126 4.00 5.07 -14.55
N THR A 127 5.11 4.59 -13.97
CA THR A 127 5.21 4.26 -12.54
C THR A 127 5.00 5.50 -11.68
N SER A 128 5.63 6.63 -12.06
CA SER A 128 5.47 7.91 -11.35
C SER A 128 4.05 8.47 -11.43
N SER A 129 3.38 8.26 -12.57
CA SER A 129 2.00 8.72 -12.77
C SER A 129 1.04 7.88 -11.95
N PHE A 130 1.19 6.55 -11.99
CA PHE A 130 0.40 5.62 -11.21
C PHE A 130 0.58 5.83 -9.71
N TYR A 131 1.83 5.95 -9.22
CA TYR A 131 2.12 6.26 -7.82
C TYR A 131 1.34 7.49 -7.34
N ARG A 132 1.41 8.60 -8.10
CA ARG A 132 0.72 9.85 -7.74
C ARG A 132 -0.80 9.68 -7.73
N GLU A 133 -1.34 8.91 -8.66
CA GLU A 133 -2.77 8.61 -8.72
C GLU A 133 -3.22 7.77 -7.52
N LEU A 134 -2.54 6.66 -7.27
CA LEU A 134 -2.80 5.77 -6.13
C LEU A 134 -2.70 6.53 -4.81
N ASN A 135 -1.68 7.37 -4.65
CA ASN A 135 -1.50 8.20 -3.47
C ASN A 135 -2.69 9.14 -3.24
N ARG A 136 -3.14 9.85 -4.29
CA ARG A 136 -4.31 10.73 -4.20
C ARG A 136 -5.59 9.95 -3.87
N LYS A 137 -5.83 8.82 -4.55
CA LYS A 137 -7.00 7.96 -4.31
C LYS A 137 -7.02 7.45 -2.87
N TRP A 138 -5.89 6.92 -2.39
CA TRP A 138 -5.79 6.36 -1.05
C TRP A 138 -5.95 7.42 0.03
N PHE A 139 -5.28 8.58 -0.06
CA PHE A 139 -5.46 9.64 0.94
C PHE A 139 -6.89 10.20 0.95
N LYS A 140 -7.51 10.41 -0.22
CA LYS A 140 -8.93 10.82 -0.30
C LYS A 140 -9.86 9.80 0.35
N GLY A 141 -9.70 8.52 0.02
CA GLY A 141 -10.45 7.42 0.62
C GLY A 141 -10.24 7.34 2.12
N ARG A 142 -8.99 7.42 2.58
CA ARG A 142 -8.62 7.44 3.99
C ARG A 142 -9.34 8.56 4.74
N PHE A 143 -9.32 9.80 4.23
CA PHE A 143 -10.01 10.91 4.88
C PHE A 143 -11.55 10.75 4.88
N ALA A 144 -12.13 10.18 3.82
CA ALA A 144 -13.56 9.88 3.79
C ALA A 144 -13.99 8.81 4.82
N HIS A 145 -13.08 7.91 5.20
CA HIS A 145 -13.35 6.80 6.12
C HIS A 145 -12.68 6.96 7.50
N LEU A 146 -12.14 8.14 7.80
CA LEU A 146 -11.33 8.37 9.00
C LEU A 146 -12.17 8.33 10.30
N GLY A 147 -13.50 8.50 10.17
CA GLY A 147 -14.44 8.61 11.27
C GLY A 147 -14.39 10.00 11.94
N PRO A 148 -15.50 10.46 12.55
CA PRO A 148 -15.63 11.83 13.04
C PRO A 148 -14.59 12.20 14.10
N GLU A 149 -14.27 11.30 15.04
CA GLU A 149 -13.28 11.58 16.09
C GLU A 149 -11.85 11.78 15.58
N LYS A 150 -11.40 10.95 14.63
CA LYS A 150 -10.05 11.09 14.09
C LYS A 150 -10.00 12.24 13.10
N ALA A 151 -11.07 12.48 12.33
CA ALA A 151 -11.18 13.63 11.45
C ALA A 151 -11.10 14.93 12.26
N GLN A 152 -11.78 15.00 13.41
CA GLN A 152 -11.70 16.15 14.32
C GLN A 152 -10.28 16.33 14.88
N ARG A 153 -9.62 15.27 15.35
CA ARG A 153 -8.22 15.35 15.79
C ARG A 153 -7.27 15.87 14.71
N ILE A 154 -7.40 15.37 13.48
CA ILE A 154 -6.59 15.88 12.36
C ILE A 154 -6.96 17.34 12.06
N ALA A 155 -8.22 17.73 12.08
CA ALA A 155 -8.62 19.12 11.88
C ALA A 155 -8.05 20.04 12.98
N ASP A 156 -8.03 19.59 14.23
CA ASP A 156 -7.49 20.32 15.38
C ASP A 156 -5.96 20.46 15.30
N GLU A 157 -5.26 19.51 14.66
CA GLU A 157 -3.81 19.57 14.43
C GLU A 157 -3.45 20.36 13.16
N VAL A 158 -4.17 20.15 12.05
CA VAL A 158 -4.01 20.89 10.79
C VAL A 158 -4.50 22.35 10.92
N GLY A 159 -5.30 22.65 11.96
CA GLY A 159 -5.69 24.00 12.39
C GLY A 159 -4.63 24.74 13.22
N LYS A 160 -3.56 24.06 13.67
CA LYS A 160 -2.41 24.64 14.40
C LYS A 160 -1.26 25.06 13.48
N LEU A 161 -1.51 25.23 12.18
CA LEU A 161 -0.57 25.91 11.29
C LEU A 161 -0.29 27.31 11.86
N GLY A 162 0.99 27.66 11.93
CA GLY A 162 1.41 29.03 12.23
C GLY A 162 0.76 30.01 11.24
N PRO A 163 0.62 31.29 11.61
CA PRO A 163 -0.06 32.28 10.76
C PRO A 163 0.50 32.30 9.31
N GLU A 164 1.80 32.13 9.14
CA GLU A 164 2.47 32.09 7.83
C GLU A 164 2.07 30.86 6.98
N ASP A 165 1.95 29.69 7.60
CA ASP A 165 1.57 28.47 6.91
C ASP A 165 0.09 28.45 6.52
N LYS A 166 -0.77 29.08 7.34
CA LYS A 166 -2.19 29.28 7.01
C LYS A 166 -2.36 30.14 5.76
N GLU A 167 -1.57 31.20 5.64
CA GLU A 167 -1.60 32.10 4.49
C GLU A 167 -1.10 31.40 3.21
N ARG A 168 -0.02 30.61 3.32
CA ARG A 168 0.51 29.81 2.21
C ARG A 168 -0.47 28.76 1.70
N VAL A 169 -1.16 28.06 2.61
CA VAL A 169 -2.18 27.06 2.25
C VAL A 169 -3.41 27.71 1.61
N LYS A 170 -3.88 28.85 2.14
CA LYS A 170 -5.00 29.60 1.55
C LYS A 170 -4.67 30.11 0.14
N LYS A 171 -3.47 30.66 -0.06
CA LYS A 171 -3.01 31.14 -1.36
C LYS A 171 -2.96 30.01 -2.39
N ARG A 172 -2.37 28.87 -2.04
CA ARG A 172 -2.34 27.68 -2.91
C ARG A 172 -3.73 27.12 -3.22
N ALA A 173 -4.65 27.14 -2.26
CA ALA A 173 -6.01 26.66 -2.48
C ALA A 173 -6.77 27.57 -3.45
N ALA A 174 -6.59 28.89 -3.36
CA ALA A 174 -7.17 29.86 -4.31
C ALA A 174 -6.62 29.68 -5.72
N GLU A 175 -5.30 29.54 -5.86
CA GLU A 175 -4.63 29.31 -7.16
C GLU A 175 -5.13 28.01 -7.84
N LEU A 176 -5.39 26.95 -7.07
CA LEU A 176 -5.91 25.68 -7.60
C LEU A 176 -7.37 25.78 -8.06
N ILE A 177 -8.20 26.59 -7.39
CA ILE A 177 -9.61 26.82 -7.75
C ILE A 177 -9.70 27.70 -9.01
N GLU A 178 -8.82 28.68 -9.19
CA GLU A 178 -8.80 29.52 -10.38
C GLU A 178 -8.22 28.80 -11.63
N SER A 179 -7.51 27.69 -11.43
CA SER A 179 -6.92 26.89 -12.51
C SER A 179 -7.77 25.69 -12.98
N ALA A 180 -8.96 25.50 -12.40
CA ALA A 180 -9.89 24.40 -12.70
C ALA A 180 -11.15 24.93 -13.40
#